data_AF-A0A2H5DWV2-F1
#
_entry.id   AF-A0A2H5DWV2-F1
#
_cell.length_a   1.000
_cell.length_b   1.000
_cell.length_c   1.000
_cell.angle_alpha   90.00
_cell.angle_beta   90.00
_cell.angle_gamma   90.00
#
_symmetry.space_group_name_H-M   'P 1'
#
loop_
_entity.id
_entity.type
_entity.pdbx_description
1 polymer ?
#
loop_
_entity_poly.entity_id
_entity_poly.type
_entity_poly.pdbx_seq_one_letter_code
_entity_poly.pdbx_strand_id
1 'polypeptide(L)'
;MKTLPLLIAAAIGAAALTACASPEEIRAMDQRTCTGYGFQPGTDNYANCMMKQSDKRDQESRDARARMAQPAQPAPNAPSTTVIVIPTDGKPKLPDCRMQDPGVTLNMDGMWAGPNCTPAH
;
A
#
# COMPACT_ATOMS: atom_id res chain seq x y z
N MET A 1 -11.06 7.86 -32.72
CA MET A 1 -10.34 8.85 -31.87
C MET A 1 -11.24 9.77 -31.06
N LYS A 2 -12.58 9.80 -31.26
CA LYS A 2 -13.52 10.65 -30.49
C LYS A 2 -14.01 10.03 -29.17
N THR A 3 -13.83 8.73 -28.99
CA THR A 3 -14.30 7.96 -27.83
C THR A 3 -13.35 8.04 -26.63
N LEU A 4 -12.06 8.29 -26.89
CA LEU A 4 -11.03 8.40 -25.86
C LEU A 4 -11.27 9.53 -24.84
N PRO A 5 -11.63 10.78 -25.22
CA PRO A 5 -11.94 11.82 -24.24
C PRO A 5 -13.22 11.53 -23.44
N LEU A 6 -14.17 10.79 -24.03
CA LEU A 6 -15.45 10.47 -23.41
C LEU A 6 -15.30 9.40 -22.32
N LEU A 7 -14.40 8.44 -22.53
CA LEU A 7 -14.02 7.45 -21.52
C LEU A 7 -13.24 8.07 -20.36
N ILE A 8 -12.38 9.05 -20.63
CA ILE A 8 -11.62 9.77 -19.59
C ILE A 8 -12.57 10.62 -18.72
N ALA A 9 -13.53 11.32 -19.34
CA ALA A 9 -14.53 12.10 -18.60
C ALA A 9 -15.43 11.23 -17.71
N ALA A 10 -15.83 10.05 -18.19
CA ALA A 10 -16.62 9.09 -17.42
C ALA A 10 -15.85 8.52 -16.21
N ALA A 11 -14.55 8.23 -16.37
CA ALA A 11 -13.71 7.73 -15.29
C ALA A 11 -13.51 8.75 -14.16
N ILE A 12 -13.33 10.04 -14.50
CA ILE A 12 -13.18 11.11 -13.51
C ILE A 12 -14.50 11.38 -12.77
N GLY A 13 -15.64 11.31 -13.47
CA GLY A 13 -16.96 11.48 -12.85
C GLY A 13 -17.31 10.38 -11.84
N ALA A 14 -16.88 9.13 -12.09
CA ALA A 14 -17.14 8.02 -11.19
C ALA A 14 -16.32 8.09 -9.88
N ALA A 15 -15.11 8.63 -9.92
CA ALA A 15 -14.24 8.77 -8.74
C ALA A 15 -14.71 9.87 -7.76
N ALA A 16 -15.51 10.84 -8.22
CA ALA A 16 -16.04 11.94 -7.40
C ALA A 16 -17.27 11.55 -6.54
N LEU A 17 -17.79 10.33 -6.69
CA LEU A 17 -18.98 9.85 -5.97
C LEU A 17 -18.66 9.24 -4.59
N THR A 18 -17.50 9.53 -3.99
CA THR A 18 -17.27 9.27 -2.56
C THR A 18 -18.18 10.21 -1.77
N ALA A 19 -19.41 9.77 -1.56
CA ALA A 19 -20.51 10.56 -1.03
C ALA A 19 -20.15 11.13 0.35
N CYS A 20 -20.14 12.46 0.45
CA CYS A 20 -20.24 13.16 1.71
C CYS A 20 -21.66 12.92 2.24
N ALA A 21 -21.87 11.87 3.05
CA ALA A 21 -23.11 11.70 3.78
C ALA A 21 -23.12 12.68 4.96
N SER A 22 -24.23 13.39 5.16
CA SER A 22 -24.34 14.33 6.26
C SER A 22 -24.56 13.61 7.61
N PRO A 23 -24.21 14.24 8.75
CA PRO A 23 -24.40 13.64 10.06
C PRO A 23 -25.85 13.21 10.34
N GLU A 24 -26.83 13.96 9.83
CA GLU A 24 -28.26 13.64 9.94
C GLU A 24 -28.68 12.46 9.07
N GLU A 25 -28.17 12.36 7.83
CA GLU A 25 -28.43 11.20 6.97
C GLU A 25 -27.88 9.93 7.61
N ILE A 26 -26.67 10.02 8.14
CA ILE A 26 -26.04 8.90 8.82
C ILE A 26 -26.83 8.48 10.06
N ARG A 27 -27.27 9.43 10.90
CA ARG A 27 -28.16 9.09 12.02
C ARG A 27 -29.44 8.44 11.52
N ALA A 28 -30.07 8.96 10.47
CA ALA A 28 -31.30 8.37 9.93
C ALA A 28 -31.07 6.93 9.42
N MET A 29 -29.91 6.62 8.85
CA MET A 29 -29.55 5.24 8.49
C MET A 29 -29.38 4.34 9.71
N ASP A 30 -28.71 4.81 10.76
CA ASP A 30 -28.54 4.07 12.02
C ASP A 30 -29.90 3.80 12.68
N GLN A 31 -30.77 4.82 12.70
CA GLN A 31 -32.13 4.68 13.21
C GLN A 31 -32.91 3.60 12.44
N ARG A 32 -32.88 3.63 11.10
CA ARG A 32 -33.51 2.60 10.25
C ARG A 32 -32.94 1.21 10.50
N THR A 33 -31.63 1.11 10.74
CA THR A 33 -30.96 -0.15 11.03
C THR A 33 -31.45 -0.72 12.37
N CYS A 34 -31.46 0.11 13.42
CA CYS A 34 -31.88 -0.30 14.75
C CYS A 34 -33.37 -0.62 14.83
N THR A 35 -34.23 0.16 14.17
CA THR A 35 -35.67 -0.18 14.08
C THR A 35 -35.91 -1.41 13.21
N GLY A 36 -35.11 -1.64 12.17
CA GLY A 36 -35.15 -2.85 11.35
C GLY A 36 -34.81 -4.13 12.13
N TYR A 37 -33.95 -4.04 13.13
CA TYR A 37 -33.70 -5.14 14.09
C TYR A 37 -34.82 -5.31 15.13
N GLY A 38 -35.83 -4.43 15.14
CA GLY A 38 -36.95 -4.47 16.07
C GLY A 38 -36.72 -3.70 17.37
N PHE A 39 -35.63 -2.94 17.50
CA PHE A 39 -35.42 -2.11 18.67
C PHE A 39 -36.33 -0.88 18.63
N GLN A 40 -37.08 -0.66 19.72
CA GLN A 40 -38.02 0.45 19.83
C GLN A 40 -37.33 1.73 20.30
N PRO A 41 -37.53 2.88 19.61
CA PRO A 41 -36.98 4.16 20.06
C PRO A 41 -37.36 4.49 21.50
N GLY A 42 -36.42 5.06 22.25
CA GLY A 42 -36.62 5.40 23.67
C GLY A 42 -36.37 4.24 24.65
N THR A 43 -35.95 3.07 24.17
CA THR A 43 -35.51 1.95 25.02
C THR A 43 -33.99 1.89 25.14
N ASP A 44 -33.50 1.28 26.21
CA ASP A 44 -32.07 1.06 26.42
C ASP A 44 -31.46 0.19 25.32
N ASN A 45 -32.20 -0.81 24.82
CA ASN A 45 -31.75 -1.66 23.71
C ASN A 45 -31.55 -0.86 22.42
N TYR A 46 -32.44 0.10 22.15
CA TYR A 46 -32.28 0.99 21.01
C TYR A 46 -31.09 1.94 21.18
N ALA A 47 -30.91 2.52 22.38
CA ALA A 47 -29.75 3.36 22.68
C ALA A 47 -28.44 2.57 22.49
N ASN A 48 -28.39 1.33 22.96
CA ASN A 48 -27.24 0.45 22.81
C ASN A 48 -26.96 0.09 21.34
N CYS A 49 -28.01 -0.16 20.54
CA CYS A 49 -27.85 -0.36 19.10
C CYS A 49 -27.24 0.88 18.42
N MET A 50 -27.76 2.07 18.72
CA MET A 50 -27.26 3.32 18.17
C MET A 50 -25.80 3.58 18.55
N MET A 51 -25.42 3.34 19.81
CA MET A 51 -24.02 3.44 20.27
C MET A 51 -23.10 2.46 19.52
N LYS A 52 -23.54 1.21 19.33
CA LYS A 52 -22.76 0.21 18.59
C LYS A 52 -22.54 0.62 17.13
N GLN A 53 -23.53 1.26 16.51
CA GLN A 53 -23.39 1.78 15.14
C GLN A 53 -22.40 2.95 15.06
N SER A 54 -22.41 3.87 16.04
CA SER A 54 -21.39 4.94 16.08
C SER A 54 -19.99 4.37 16.28
N ASP A 55 -19.81 3.43 17.21
CA ASP A 55 -18.51 2.83 17.50
C ASP A 55 -17.94 2.10 16.28
N LYS A 56 -18.79 1.37 15.55
CA LYS A 56 -18.40 0.68 14.31
C LYS A 56 -17.85 1.66 13.29
N ARG A 57 -18.50 2.81 13.08
CA ARG A 57 -18.00 3.82 12.13
C ARG A 57 -16.71 4.48 12.58
N ASP A 58 -16.57 4.73 13.86
CA ASP A 58 -15.34 5.29 14.42
C ASP A 58 -14.17 4.31 14.27
N GLN A 59 -14.43 3.02 14.42
CA GLN A 59 -13.46 1.96 14.11
C GLN A 59 -13.11 1.96 12.62
N GLU A 60 -14.09 1.96 11.72
CA GLU A 60 -13.85 1.99 10.27
C GLU A 60 -13.05 3.23 9.84
N SER A 61 -13.32 4.38 10.45
CA SER A 61 -12.59 5.63 10.19
C SER A 61 -11.14 5.55 10.68
N ARG A 62 -10.90 4.93 11.85
CA ARG A 62 -9.55 4.67 12.36
C ARG A 62 -8.80 3.69 11.48
N ASP A 63 -9.45 2.61 11.06
CA ASP A 63 -8.85 1.60 10.17
C ASP A 63 -8.51 2.19 8.81
N ALA A 64 -9.40 3.01 8.24
CA ALA A 64 -9.13 3.71 6.99
C ALA A 64 -7.91 4.63 7.12
N ARG A 65 -7.84 5.42 8.19
CA ARG A 65 -6.66 6.26 8.49
C ARG A 65 -5.40 5.42 8.68
N ALA A 66 -5.49 4.31 9.39
CA ALA A 66 -4.37 3.41 9.62
C ALA A 66 -3.87 2.80 8.29
N ARG A 67 -4.76 2.41 7.38
CA ARG A 67 -4.41 1.91 6.05
C ARG A 67 -3.72 2.98 5.19
N MET A 68 -4.16 4.24 5.30
CA MET A 68 -3.52 5.36 4.60
C MET A 68 -2.16 5.72 5.19
N ALA A 69 -1.99 5.58 6.51
CA ALA A 69 -0.74 5.86 7.22
C ALA A 69 0.27 4.71 7.10
N GLN A 70 -0.17 3.50 6.78
CA GLN A 70 0.73 2.37 6.59
C GLN A 70 1.54 2.56 5.30
N PRO A 71 2.89 2.60 5.37
CA PRO A 71 3.69 2.52 4.16
C PRO A 71 3.31 1.22 3.44
N ALA A 72 3.22 1.27 2.11
CA ALA A 72 2.85 0.12 1.30
C ALA A 72 3.66 -1.10 1.77
N GLN A 73 2.96 -2.07 2.40
CA GLN A 73 3.64 -3.25 2.90
C GLN A 73 4.21 -3.98 1.68
N PRO A 74 5.53 -4.26 1.64
CA PRO A 74 6.09 -5.09 0.59
C PRO A 74 5.29 -6.39 0.58
N ALA A 75 4.89 -6.86 -0.60
CA ALA A 75 4.26 -8.16 -0.73
C ALA A 75 5.11 -9.19 0.04
N PRO A 76 4.51 -10.13 0.78
CA PRO A 76 5.23 -11.04 1.69
C PRO A 76 6.31 -11.88 1.01
N ASN A 77 6.40 -11.85 -0.33
CA ASN A 77 7.31 -12.62 -1.17
C ASN A 77 8.05 -11.76 -2.21
N ALA A 78 8.08 -10.42 -2.08
CA ALA A 78 8.83 -9.59 -3.02
C ALA A 78 10.35 -9.78 -2.81
N PRO A 79 11.14 -10.15 -3.83
CA PRO A 79 12.59 -10.24 -3.67
C PRO A 79 13.13 -8.86 -3.32
N SER A 80 14.02 -8.78 -2.32
CA SER A 80 14.75 -7.56 -2.00
C SER A 80 15.67 -7.20 -3.17
N THR A 81 15.18 -6.39 -4.11
CA THR A 81 16.00 -5.84 -5.18
C THR A 81 16.86 -4.72 -4.62
N THR A 82 18.08 -5.03 -4.20
CA THR A 82 19.09 -4.01 -3.93
C THR A 82 19.59 -3.47 -5.26
N VAL A 83 19.26 -2.21 -5.57
CA VAL A 83 19.79 -1.51 -6.76
C VAL A 83 21.17 -0.97 -6.41
N ILE A 84 22.21 -1.56 -6.99
CA ILE A 84 23.58 -1.04 -6.90
C ILE A 84 23.74 0.03 -7.98
N VAL A 85 23.93 1.28 -7.59
CA VAL A 85 24.21 2.39 -8.50
C VAL A 85 25.71 2.44 -8.77
N ILE A 86 26.13 2.17 -10.01
CA ILE A 86 27.54 2.25 -10.43
C ILE A 86 27.77 3.62 -11.10
N PRO A 87 28.69 4.47 -10.58
CA PRO A 87 29.04 5.75 -11.22
C PRO A 87 29.65 5.54 -12.61
N THR A 88 29.28 6.38 -13.58
CA THR A 88 29.67 6.25 -14.99
C THR A 88 30.93 7.06 -15.35
N ASP A 89 31.48 7.79 -14.40
CA ASP A 89 32.34 8.95 -14.62
C ASP A 89 33.84 8.59 -14.73
N GLY A 90 34.21 7.35 -14.43
CA GLY A 90 35.55 6.83 -14.68
C GLY A 90 35.42 5.38 -15.06
N LYS A 91 36.00 4.98 -16.20
CA LYS A 91 35.97 3.62 -16.77
C LYS A 91 35.92 2.56 -15.66
N PRO A 92 34.74 2.06 -15.26
CA PRO A 92 34.70 1.06 -14.21
C PRO A 92 35.22 -0.20 -14.88
N LYS A 93 36.48 -0.56 -14.63
CA LYS A 93 36.96 -1.90 -14.94
C LYS A 93 36.26 -2.80 -13.94
N LEU A 94 35.03 -3.22 -14.24
CA LEU A 94 34.39 -4.26 -13.47
C LEU A 94 35.32 -5.49 -13.54
N PRO A 95 35.61 -6.16 -12.42
CA PRO A 95 36.34 -7.41 -12.48
C PRO A 95 35.60 -8.37 -13.41
N ASP A 96 36.33 -9.13 -14.21
CA ASP A 96 35.76 -10.06 -15.20
C ASP A 96 35.18 -11.33 -14.56
N CYS A 97 35.02 -11.34 -13.23
CA CYS A 97 34.55 -12.48 -12.46
C CYS A 97 33.61 -12.05 -11.34
N ARG A 98 32.74 -12.98 -10.93
CA ARG A 98 31.66 -12.80 -9.95
C ARG A 98 31.74 -13.89 -8.89
N MET A 99 31.07 -13.69 -7.76
CA MET A 99 31.02 -14.67 -6.66
C MET A 99 30.41 -16.03 -7.06
N GLN A 100 29.63 -16.06 -8.14
CA GLN A 100 29.02 -17.28 -8.64
C GLN A 100 30.01 -18.17 -9.41
N ASP A 101 31.16 -17.63 -9.82
CA ASP A 101 32.14 -18.37 -10.60
C ASP A 101 32.92 -19.35 -9.71
N PRO A 102 33.15 -20.60 -10.19
CA PRO A 102 33.79 -21.63 -9.40
C PRO A 102 35.24 -21.26 -9.06
N GLY A 103 35.54 -21.22 -7.76
CA GLY A 103 36.89 -20.90 -7.26
C GLY A 103 37.15 -19.39 -7.10
N VAL A 104 36.14 -18.54 -7.24
CA VAL A 104 36.25 -17.09 -7.02
C VAL A 104 35.89 -16.72 -5.58
N THR A 105 36.73 -15.92 -4.93
CA THR A 105 36.58 -15.42 -3.56
C THR A 105 36.79 -13.91 -3.47
N LEU A 106 36.15 -13.25 -2.50
CA LEU A 106 36.40 -11.85 -2.17
C LEU A 106 37.40 -11.78 -1.00
N ASN A 107 38.56 -11.17 -1.24
CA ASN A 107 39.58 -10.98 -0.20
C ASN A 107 39.18 -9.87 0.76
N MET A 108 39.84 -9.83 1.93
CA MET A 108 39.61 -8.77 2.93
C MET A 108 39.95 -7.36 2.42
N ASP A 109 40.81 -7.25 1.41
CA ASP A 109 41.16 -5.99 0.75
C ASP A 109 40.08 -5.52 -0.26
N GLY A 110 38.95 -6.23 -0.36
CA GLY A 110 37.85 -5.90 -1.27
C GLY A 110 38.08 -6.32 -2.74
N MET A 111 39.14 -7.08 -3.01
CA MET A 111 39.53 -7.52 -4.35
C MET A 111 39.02 -8.94 -4.65
N TRP A 112 38.49 -9.15 -5.86
CA TRP A 112 38.08 -10.48 -6.34
C TRP A 112 39.31 -11.30 -6.79
N ALA A 113 39.41 -12.53 -6.32
CA ALA A 113 40.49 -13.46 -6.65
C ALA A 113 39.94 -14.83 -7.08
N GLY A 114 40.54 -15.45 -8.09
CA GLY A 114 40.14 -16.77 -8.59
C GLY A 114 40.76 -17.11 -9.94
N PRO A 115 40.59 -18.35 -10.44
CA PRO A 115 41.09 -18.75 -11.75
C PRO A 115 40.44 -17.89 -12.84
N ASN A 116 41.27 -17.22 -13.65
CA ASN A 116 40.88 -16.28 -14.72
C ASN A 116 40.26 -14.94 -14.27
N CYS A 117 40.35 -14.57 -12.98
CA CYS A 117 39.99 -13.22 -12.53
C CYS A 117 41.07 -12.20 -12.91
N THR A 118 40.73 -11.21 -13.76
CA THR A 118 41.56 -10.00 -13.90
C THR A 118 41.07 -8.97 -12.90
N PRO A 119 41.88 -8.59 -11.88
CA PRO A 119 41.47 -7.60 -10.89
C PRO A 119 41.25 -6.23 -11.55
N ALA A 120 40.24 -5.53 -11.06
CA ALA A 120 40.04 -4.10 -11.34
C ALA A 120 41.17 -3.31 -10.68
N HIS A 121 41.85 -2.43 -11.43
CA HIS A 121 42.76 -1.41 -10.90
C HIS A 121 42.12 -0.04 -11.03
#